data_AF-A0A372E021-F1
#
_entry.id   AF-A0A372E021-F1
#
_cell.length_a   1.000
_cell.length_b   1.000
_cell.length_c   1.000
_cell.angle_alpha   90.00
_cell.angle_beta   90.00
_cell.angle_gamma   90.00
#
_symmetry.space_group_name_H-M   'P 1'
#
loop_
_entity.id
_entity.type
_entity.pdbx_description
1 polymer ?
#
loop_
_entity_poly.entity_id
_entity_poly.type
_entity_poly.pdbx_seq_one_letter_code
_entity_poly.pdbx_strand_id
1 'polypeptide(L)'
;MALNGAKARLLPGGGQNRLFKLAQQQRRHGLALGQALLLRNLEVGQQFVRLLAGQVSGQAELLLAMAYSSIRRRVADTLVQLHEQQAGTEAAAAGIQLTRDDMAAMVGTAPESLSRTLNEFKHDGLIALTPNTIRVLEPEKLRQAHW
;
A
#
# COMPACT_ATOMS: atom_id res chain seq x y z
N MET A 1 65.99 -24.87 30.05
CA MET A 1 65.69 -24.07 28.84
C MET A 1 64.73 -24.89 27.99
N ALA A 2 63.46 -24.57 27.74
CA ALA A 2 62.52 -23.51 28.12
C ALA A 2 61.11 -24.18 28.10
N LEU A 3 60.19 -23.95 29.06
CA LEU A 3 59.09 -22.96 29.04
C LEU A 3 58.46 -22.84 27.63
N ASN A 4 57.16 -22.92 27.34
CA ASN A 4 55.93 -22.54 28.04
C ASN A 4 54.77 -23.05 27.13
N GLY A 5 53.69 -23.69 27.57
CA GLY A 5 52.49 -23.00 28.06
C GLY A 5 51.58 -22.45 26.94
N ALA A 6 50.55 -23.20 26.53
CA ALA A 6 49.30 -22.62 25.98
C ALA A 6 48.14 -23.65 25.98
N LYS A 7 47.39 -23.65 27.09
CA LYS A 7 46.00 -24.11 27.17
C LYS A 7 45.13 -23.27 26.21
N ALA A 8 44.42 -23.90 25.28
CA ALA A 8 43.26 -23.31 24.60
C ALA A 8 42.17 -24.40 24.51
N ARG A 9 41.32 -24.51 25.54
CA ARG A 9 40.00 -23.86 25.66
C ARG A 9 38.94 -24.54 24.78
N LEU A 10 38.14 -25.37 25.45
CA LEU A 10 36.88 -25.95 24.99
C LEU A 10 35.93 -24.86 24.44
N LEU A 11 35.35 -25.10 23.26
CA LEU A 11 34.15 -24.40 22.78
C LEU A 11 33.04 -25.45 22.52
N PRO A 12 31.85 -25.33 23.12
CA PRO A 12 30.72 -26.21 22.86
C PRO A 12 29.87 -25.64 21.70
N GLY A 13 29.76 -26.35 20.57
CA GLY A 13 29.02 -25.83 19.39
C GLY A 13 28.37 -26.87 18.47
N GLY A 14 28.38 -28.16 18.81
CA GLY A 14 27.97 -29.24 17.90
C GLY A 14 26.46 -29.51 17.79
N GLY A 15 25.64 -29.09 18.76
CA GLY A 15 24.22 -29.45 18.84
C GLY A 15 23.27 -28.56 18.04
N GLN A 16 23.46 -27.25 18.07
CA GLN A 16 22.57 -26.28 17.40
C GLN A 16 22.72 -26.30 15.86
N ASN A 17 23.91 -26.66 15.38
CA ASN A 17 24.21 -26.75 13.94
C ASN A 17 23.53 -27.96 13.26
N ARG A 18 23.29 -29.07 14.00
CA ARG A 18 22.60 -30.25 13.46
C ARG A 18 21.10 -30.03 13.32
N LEU A 19 20.46 -29.37 14.29
CA LEU A 19 19.03 -29.03 14.21
C LEU A 19 18.74 -28.04 13.08
N PHE A 20 19.60 -27.04 12.88
CA PHE A 20 19.48 -26.11 11.77
C PHE A 20 19.67 -26.80 10.41
N LYS A 21 20.66 -27.72 10.30
CA LYS A 21 20.87 -28.53 9.07
C LYS A 21 19.69 -29.47 8.78
N LEU A 22 19.12 -30.12 9.80
CA LEU A 22 17.93 -30.96 9.67
C LEU A 22 16.70 -30.15 9.24
N ALA A 23 16.47 -28.97 9.84
CA ALA A 23 15.37 -28.09 9.46
C ALA A 23 15.51 -27.54 8.02
N GLN A 24 16.74 -27.28 7.55
CA GLN A 24 16.97 -26.94 6.14
C GLN A 24 16.81 -28.14 5.20
N GLN A 25 17.26 -29.33 5.60
CA GLN A 25 17.14 -30.54 4.80
C GLN A 25 15.68 -30.98 4.62
N GLN A 26 14.87 -30.91 5.68
CA GLN A 26 13.43 -31.19 5.59
C GLN A 26 12.69 -30.17 4.71
N ARG A 27 13.07 -28.88 4.75
CA ARG A 27 12.52 -27.87 3.83
C ARG A 27 12.84 -28.16 2.35
N ARG A 28 14.06 -28.63 2.04
CA ARG A 28 14.44 -28.98 0.66
C ARG A 28 13.68 -30.20 0.13
N HIS A 29 13.43 -31.20 0.97
CA HIS A 29 12.64 -32.37 0.57
C HIS A 29 11.17 -32.05 0.31
N GLY A 30 10.54 -31.20 1.12
CA GLY A 30 9.15 -30.77 0.90
C GLY A 30 8.96 -30.02 -0.43
N LEU A 31 9.89 -29.12 -0.78
CA LEU A 31 9.88 -28.38 -2.05
C LEU A 31 10.06 -29.31 -3.26
N ALA A 32 10.95 -30.30 -3.16
CA ALA A 32 11.19 -31.25 -4.24
C ALA A 32 9.97 -32.16 -4.52
N LEU A 33 9.28 -32.62 -3.47
CA LEU A 33 8.04 -33.38 -3.59
C LEU A 33 6.90 -32.54 -4.19
N GLY A 34 6.77 -31.29 -3.75
CA GLY A 34 5.80 -30.34 -4.32
C GLY A 34 6.03 -30.10 -5.82
N GLN A 35 7.28 -29.87 -6.23
CA GLN A 35 7.64 -29.75 -7.65
C GLN A 35 7.31 -31.02 -8.44
N ALA A 36 7.61 -32.20 -7.90
CA ALA A 36 7.30 -33.46 -8.57
C ALA A 36 5.78 -33.66 -8.77
N LEU A 37 4.94 -33.25 -7.80
CA LEU A 37 3.49 -33.31 -7.90
C LEU A 37 2.92 -32.31 -8.91
N LEU A 38 3.43 -31.07 -8.91
CA LEU A 38 3.03 -30.03 -9.88
C LEU A 38 3.36 -30.44 -11.33
N LEU A 39 4.51 -31.08 -11.53
CA LEU A 39 4.95 -31.51 -12.87
C LEU A 39 4.29 -32.81 -13.34
N ARG A 40 3.86 -33.68 -12.43
CA ARG A 40 3.21 -34.97 -12.77
C ARG A 40 1.70 -34.88 -12.88
N ASN A 41 1.07 -33.93 -12.18
CA ASN A 41 -0.38 -33.79 -12.18
C ASN A 41 -0.79 -32.38 -12.63
N LEU A 42 -1.24 -32.30 -13.88
CA LEU A 42 -1.67 -31.06 -14.52
C LEU A 42 -2.83 -30.39 -13.78
N GLU A 43 -3.76 -31.15 -13.21
CA GLU A 43 -4.90 -30.62 -12.48
C GLU A 43 -4.46 -29.92 -11.19
N VAL A 44 -3.54 -30.54 -10.45
CA VAL A 44 -2.92 -29.94 -9.25
C VAL A 44 -2.13 -28.69 -9.62
N GLY A 45 -1.37 -28.73 -10.72
CA GLY A 45 -0.65 -27.57 -11.26
C GLY A 45 -1.58 -26.40 -11.58
N GLN A 46 -2.71 -26.66 -12.24
CA GLN A 46 -3.70 -25.64 -12.57
C GLN A 46 -4.36 -25.04 -11.31
N GLN A 47 -4.72 -25.85 -10.33
CA GLN A 47 -5.27 -25.34 -9.06
C GLN A 47 -4.24 -24.48 -8.32
N PHE A 48 -2.97 -24.89 -8.32
CA PHE A 48 -1.90 -24.12 -7.70
C PHE A 48 -1.68 -22.76 -8.39
N VAL A 49 -1.69 -22.72 -9.73
CA VAL A 49 -1.63 -21.46 -10.49
C VAL A 49 -2.82 -20.57 -10.16
N ARG A 50 -4.05 -21.11 -10.08
CA ARG A 50 -5.25 -20.34 -9.69
C ARG A 50 -5.13 -19.76 -8.28
N LEU A 51 -4.65 -20.53 -7.32
CA LEU A 51 -4.43 -20.06 -5.94
C LEU A 51 -3.40 -18.93 -5.89
N LEU A 52 -2.27 -19.09 -6.57
CA LEU A 52 -1.24 -18.04 -6.65
C LEU A 52 -1.76 -16.78 -7.35
N ALA A 53 -2.47 -16.93 -8.48
CA ALA A 53 -3.06 -15.81 -9.18
C ALA A 53 -4.04 -15.05 -8.28
N GLY A 54 -4.91 -15.75 -7.54
CA GLY A 54 -5.82 -15.14 -6.57
C GLY A 54 -5.09 -14.40 -5.45
N GLN A 55 -4.00 -14.96 -4.92
CA GLN A 55 -3.18 -14.28 -3.90
C GLN A 55 -2.52 -13.01 -4.44
N VAL A 56 -1.94 -13.06 -5.65
CA VAL A 56 -1.33 -11.89 -6.29
C VAL A 56 -2.37 -10.80 -6.57
N SER A 57 -3.54 -11.18 -7.07
CA SER A 57 -4.66 -10.24 -7.28
C SER A 57 -5.11 -9.60 -5.98
N GLY A 58 -5.29 -10.37 -4.90
CA GLY A 58 -5.66 -9.82 -3.60
C GLY A 58 -4.60 -8.86 -3.02
N GLN A 59 -3.32 -9.15 -3.22
CA GLN A 59 -2.24 -8.23 -2.83
C GLN A 59 -2.24 -6.94 -3.67
N ALA A 60 -2.50 -7.04 -4.97
CA ALA A 60 -2.60 -5.86 -5.83
C ALA A 60 -3.78 -4.97 -5.43
N GLU A 61 -4.93 -5.56 -5.08
CA GLU A 61 -6.09 -4.82 -4.57
C GLU A 61 -5.81 -4.11 -3.25
N LEU A 62 -5.10 -4.78 -2.32
CA LEU A 62 -4.69 -4.16 -1.06
C LEU A 62 -3.77 -2.96 -1.28
N LEU A 63 -2.75 -3.11 -2.14
CA LEU A 63 -1.85 -2.01 -2.49
C LEU A 63 -2.61 -0.85 -3.14
N LEU A 64 -3.57 -1.16 -4.02
CA LEU A 64 -4.42 -0.17 -4.65
C LEU A 64 -5.25 0.58 -3.60
N ALA A 65 -5.89 -0.14 -2.67
CA ALA A 65 -6.66 0.45 -1.58
C ALA A 65 -5.80 1.39 -0.71
N MET A 66 -4.56 0.99 -0.39
CA MET A 66 -3.61 1.83 0.34
C MET A 66 -3.16 3.08 -0.44
N ALA A 67 -2.97 2.93 -1.75
CA ALA A 67 -2.66 4.08 -2.61
C ALA A 67 -3.85 5.05 -2.64
N TYR A 68 -5.08 4.54 -2.79
CA TYR A 68 -6.28 5.37 -2.79
C TYR A 68 -6.53 6.05 -1.44
N SER A 69 -6.35 5.37 -0.31
CA SER A 69 -6.47 6.03 1.00
C SER A 69 -5.45 7.17 1.14
N SER A 70 -4.21 6.97 0.69
CA SER A 70 -3.18 8.02 0.67
C SER A 70 -3.52 9.18 -0.28
N ILE A 71 -4.17 8.90 -1.42
CA ILE A 71 -4.60 9.92 -2.38
C ILE A 71 -5.78 10.68 -1.81
N ARG A 72 -6.82 10.00 -1.32
CA ARG A 72 -8.00 10.59 -0.67
C ARG A 72 -7.58 11.53 0.44
N ARG A 73 -6.66 11.11 1.30
CA ARG A 73 -6.15 11.98 2.37
C ARG A 73 -5.51 13.25 1.83
N ARG A 74 -4.59 13.12 0.86
CA ARG A 74 -3.93 14.28 0.24
C ARG A 74 -4.92 15.22 -0.45
N VAL A 75 -5.90 14.68 -1.18
CA VAL A 75 -6.94 15.50 -1.84
C VAL A 75 -7.78 16.22 -0.80
N ALA A 76 -8.20 15.55 0.28
CA ALA A 76 -8.96 16.18 1.35
C ALA A 76 -8.16 17.29 2.03
N ASP A 77 -6.89 17.05 2.38
CA ASP A 77 -6.00 18.03 2.99
C ASP A 77 -5.80 19.26 2.06
N THR A 78 -5.56 19.04 0.76
CA THR A 78 -5.44 20.12 -0.23
C THR A 78 -6.74 20.93 -0.35
N LEU A 79 -7.91 20.28 -0.39
CA LEU A 79 -9.20 20.98 -0.47
C LEU A 79 -9.48 21.82 0.77
N VAL A 80 -9.19 21.29 1.97
CA VAL A 80 -9.34 22.04 3.23
C VAL A 80 -8.39 23.23 3.26
N GLN A 81 -7.12 23.03 2.89
CA GLN A 81 -6.13 24.11 2.84
C GLN A 81 -6.55 25.24 1.87
N LEU A 82 -6.98 24.89 0.65
CA LEU A 82 -7.44 25.89 -0.33
C LEU A 82 -8.71 26.61 0.13
N HIS A 83 -9.63 25.88 0.77
CA HIS A 83 -10.83 26.48 1.36
C HIS A 83 -10.51 27.49 2.46
N GLU A 84 -9.58 27.15 3.35
CA GLU A 84 -9.12 28.02 4.44
C GLU A 84 -8.40 29.27 3.92
N GLN A 85 -7.59 29.14 2.86
CA GLN A 85 -6.92 30.28 2.22
C GLN A 85 -7.91 31.29 1.61
N GLN A 86 -9.09 30.83 1.20
CA GLN A 86 -10.14 31.67 0.65
C GLN A 86 -11.13 32.18 1.70
N ALA A 87 -11.10 31.64 2.92
CA ALA A 87 -12.03 31.98 4.00
C ALA A 87 -11.99 33.49 4.32
N GLY A 88 -13.16 34.11 4.42
CA GLY A 88 -13.29 35.55 4.69
C GLY A 88 -13.15 36.46 3.45
N THR A 89 -13.04 35.91 2.26
CA THR A 89 -13.06 36.65 0.98
C THR A 89 -14.34 36.36 0.19
N GLU A 90 -14.71 37.22 -0.77
CA GLU A 90 -15.79 36.89 -1.72
C GLU A 90 -15.50 35.61 -2.53
N ALA A 91 -14.23 35.22 -2.64
CA ALA A 91 -13.82 33.98 -3.29
C ALA A 91 -14.25 32.72 -2.50
N ALA A 92 -14.51 32.82 -1.20
CA ALA A 92 -15.08 31.70 -0.43
C ALA A 92 -16.46 31.27 -0.96
N ALA A 93 -17.25 32.23 -1.46
CA ALA A 93 -18.54 31.96 -2.09
C ALA A 93 -18.39 31.46 -3.53
N ALA A 94 -17.34 31.92 -4.23
CA ALA A 94 -17.03 31.53 -5.60
C ALA A 94 -16.45 30.12 -5.73
N GLY A 95 -15.88 29.56 -4.65
CA GLY A 95 -15.29 28.22 -4.62
C GLY A 95 -13.90 28.12 -5.26
N ILE A 96 -13.29 26.95 -5.13
CA ILE A 96 -11.95 26.67 -5.64
C ILE A 96 -12.01 26.53 -7.16
N GLN A 97 -11.37 27.45 -7.87
CA GLN A 97 -11.23 27.42 -9.33
C GLN A 97 -9.81 26.98 -9.69
N LEU A 98 -9.66 25.72 -10.06
CA LEU A 98 -8.39 25.15 -10.49
C LEU A 98 -8.66 24.07 -11.54
N THR A 99 -7.79 23.98 -12.55
CA THR A 99 -7.90 22.91 -13.54
C THR A 99 -7.63 21.55 -12.89
N ARG A 100 -8.11 20.47 -13.52
CA ARG A 100 -7.90 19.11 -13.01
C ARG A 100 -6.43 18.72 -13.04
N ASP A 101 -5.71 19.13 -14.08
CA ASP A 101 -4.27 18.87 -14.23
C ASP A 101 -3.45 19.60 -13.16
N ASP A 102 -3.72 20.89 -12.91
CA ASP A 102 -2.99 21.65 -11.90
C ASP A 102 -3.22 21.08 -10.49
N MET A 103 -4.46 20.73 -10.19
CA MET A 103 -4.80 20.11 -8.90
C MET A 103 -4.15 18.72 -8.76
N ALA A 104 -4.10 17.94 -9.84
CA ALA A 104 -3.48 16.62 -9.84
C ALA A 104 -1.96 16.71 -9.63
N ALA A 105 -1.31 17.69 -10.27
CA ALA A 105 0.09 18.01 -10.06
C ALA A 105 0.37 18.44 -8.62
N MET A 106 -0.49 19.29 -8.03
CA MET A 106 -0.38 19.76 -6.65
C MET A 106 -0.50 18.62 -5.63
N VAL A 107 -1.45 17.71 -5.84
CA VAL A 107 -1.67 16.54 -4.97
C VAL A 107 -0.61 15.45 -5.19
N GLY A 108 0.05 15.45 -6.36
CA GLY A 108 1.00 14.41 -6.77
C GLY A 108 0.31 13.11 -7.15
N THR A 109 -0.70 13.20 -8.03
CA THR A 109 -1.47 12.06 -8.55
C THR A 109 -1.80 12.26 -10.03
N ALA A 110 -2.29 11.22 -10.69
CA ALA A 110 -2.85 11.33 -12.04
C ALA A 110 -4.22 12.06 -12.02
N PRO A 111 -4.57 12.84 -13.07
CA PRO A 111 -5.85 13.54 -13.19
C PRO A 111 -7.08 12.63 -13.08
N GLU A 112 -6.98 11.38 -13.56
CA GLU A 112 -8.04 10.39 -13.49
C GLU A 112 -8.29 9.94 -12.04
N SER A 113 -7.23 9.65 -11.28
CA SER A 113 -7.32 9.26 -9.87
C SER A 113 -7.88 10.40 -9.00
N LEU A 114 -7.47 11.64 -9.29
CA LEU A 114 -8.04 12.83 -8.65
C LEU A 114 -9.53 12.95 -8.98
N SER A 115 -9.91 12.83 -10.26
CA SER A 115 -11.30 12.96 -10.71
C SER A 115 -12.19 11.90 -10.07
N ARG A 116 -11.71 10.67 -9.94
CA ARG A 116 -12.40 9.59 -9.23
C ARG A 116 -12.62 9.96 -7.76
N THR A 117 -11.58 10.40 -7.06
CA THR A 117 -11.64 10.82 -5.65
C THR A 117 -12.62 11.97 -5.42
N LEU A 118 -12.59 12.99 -6.28
CA LEU A 118 -13.50 14.13 -6.19
C LEU A 118 -14.95 13.70 -6.43
N ASN A 119 -15.21 12.78 -7.35
CA ASN A 119 -16.56 12.28 -7.58
C ASN A 119 -17.09 11.46 -6.40
N GLU A 120 -16.22 10.71 -5.70
CA GLU A 120 -16.57 10.02 -4.44
C GLU A 120 -16.92 11.03 -3.34
N PHE A 121 -16.10 12.05 -3.13
CA PHE A 121 -16.41 13.11 -2.16
C PHE A 121 -17.70 13.87 -2.48
N LYS A 122 -18.02 14.03 -3.77
CA LYS A 122 -19.31 14.57 -4.21
C LYS A 122 -20.45 13.63 -3.86
N HIS A 123 -20.29 12.34 -4.10
CA HIS A 123 -21.30 11.32 -3.79
C HIS A 123 -21.58 11.26 -2.28
N ASP A 124 -20.54 11.38 -1.47
CA ASP A 124 -20.63 11.42 0.00
C ASP A 124 -21.15 12.77 0.54
N GLY A 125 -21.45 13.74 -0.34
CA GLY A 125 -21.98 15.06 0.03
C GLY A 125 -20.97 15.98 0.71
N LEU A 126 -19.68 15.66 0.63
CA LEU A 126 -18.61 16.43 1.27
C LEU A 126 -18.23 17.67 0.46
N ILE A 127 -18.37 17.58 -0.86
CA ILE A 127 -18.11 18.66 -1.80
C ILE A 127 -19.22 18.77 -2.86
N ALA A 128 -19.36 19.93 -3.46
CA ALA A 128 -20.09 20.13 -4.70
C ALA A 128 -19.11 20.39 -5.84
N LEU A 129 -19.29 19.65 -6.95
CA LEU A 129 -18.53 19.82 -8.17
C LEU A 129 -19.40 20.46 -9.25
N THR A 130 -18.95 21.59 -9.78
CA THR A 130 -19.39 22.14 -11.06
C THR A 130 -18.25 21.99 -12.08
N PRO A 131 -18.46 22.25 -13.39
CA PRO A 131 -17.46 21.96 -14.42
C PRO A 131 -16.09 22.57 -14.17
N ASN A 132 -16.03 23.76 -13.55
CA ASN A 132 -14.80 24.51 -13.35
C ASN A 132 -14.55 24.92 -11.89
N THR A 133 -15.38 24.46 -10.96
CA THR A 133 -15.34 24.92 -9.57
C THR A 133 -15.62 23.79 -8.61
N ILE A 134 -14.87 23.77 -7.52
CA ILE A 134 -15.07 22.86 -6.40
C ILE A 134 -15.48 23.67 -5.18
N ARG A 135 -16.64 23.37 -4.62
CA ARG A 135 -17.12 23.98 -3.38
C ARG A 135 -17.07 22.96 -2.25
N VAL A 136 -16.31 23.26 -1.22
CA VAL A 136 -16.25 22.44 0.00
C VAL A 136 -17.53 22.70 0.80
N LEU A 137 -18.27 21.65 1.13
CA LEU A 137 -19.51 21.73 1.91
C LEU A 137 -19.26 21.39 3.37
N GLU A 138 -18.45 20.35 3.62
CA GLU A 138 -18.21 19.80 4.95
C GLU A 138 -16.71 19.73 5.26
N PRO A 139 -16.04 20.88 5.50
CA PRO A 139 -14.59 20.93 5.69
C PRO A 139 -14.12 20.14 6.92
N GLU A 140 -14.92 20.12 7.99
CA GLU A 140 -14.57 19.36 9.21
C GLU A 140 -14.62 17.85 9.01
N LYS A 141 -15.60 17.35 8.23
CA LYS A 141 -15.65 15.93 7.87
C LYS A 141 -14.46 15.54 6.99
N LEU A 142 -14.05 16.42 6.06
CA LEU A 142 -12.86 16.20 5.24
C LEU A 142 -11.58 16.08 6.07
N ARG A 143 -11.47 16.90 7.13
CA ARG A 143 -10.31 16.95 8.04
C ARG A 143 -10.21 15.70 8.93
N GLN A 144 -11.35 15.24 9.47
CA GLN A 144 -11.41 14.21 10.51
C GLN A 144 -11.56 12.78 9.97
N ALA A 145 -12.02 12.61 8.74
CA ALA A 145 -12.23 11.29 8.17
C ALA A 145 -10.91 10.50 8.03
N HIS A 146 -11.00 9.21 8.36
CA HIS A 146 -9.95 8.22 8.13
C HIS A 146 -10.14 7.61 6.74
N TRP A 147 -9.50 8.22 5.76
CA TRP A 147 -9.52 7.80 4.35
C TRP A 147 -8.70 6.55 4.08
#